data_AF-A0A849E7V8-F1
#
_entry.id   AF-A0A849E7V8-F1
#
_cell.length_a   1.000
_cell.length_b   1.000
_cell.length_c   1.000
_cell.angle_alpha   90.00
_cell.angle_beta   90.00
_cell.angle_gamma   90.00
#
_symmetry.space_group_name_H-M   'P 1'
#
loop_
_entity.id
_entity.type
_entity.pdbx_description
1 polymer ?
#
loop_
_entity_poly.entity_id
_entity_poly.type
_entity_poly.pdbx_seq_one_letter_code
_entity_poly.pdbx_strand_id
1 'polypeptide(L)'
;MFGTASAMGYTSQDVFGDFYFREEMRNLMGAFNSFFVAALIAATGWLCREKWWGWPMVFFAAAMTVHAATDLPVHVDDGHRHFWPFSSFVFNSPLSYWDNSHHGGIVSVVEAVLGIICAIVLWRRFPVTWIRLLCASAITAYIAIPAYWIWMFG
;
A
#
# COMPACT_ATOMS: atom_id res chain seq x y z
N MET A 1 -12.09 0.88 -4.97
CA MET A 1 -12.97 -0.25 -4.64
C MET A 1 -14.06 0.15 -3.64
N PHE A 2 -13.72 0.70 -2.46
CA PHE A 2 -14.72 1.08 -1.47
C PHE A 2 -15.72 2.14 -1.98
N GLY A 3 -15.25 3.29 -2.50
CA GLY A 3 -16.16 4.35 -2.96
C GLY A 3 -17.11 3.93 -4.10
N THR A 4 -16.66 3.07 -5.02
CA THR A 4 -17.51 2.50 -6.08
C THR A 4 -18.51 1.48 -5.52
N ALA A 5 -18.07 0.64 -4.57
CA ALA A 5 -18.93 -0.35 -3.93
C ALA A 5 -20.03 0.33 -3.08
N SER A 6 -19.68 1.37 -2.32
CA SER A 6 -20.65 2.17 -1.56
C SER A 6 -21.66 2.88 -2.46
N ALA A 7 -21.23 3.40 -3.62
CA ALA A 7 -22.13 4.00 -4.61
C ALA A 7 -23.11 2.98 -5.22
N MET A 8 -22.74 1.69 -5.24
CA MET A 8 -23.59 0.58 -5.67
C MET A 8 -24.46 0.01 -4.54
N GLY A 9 -24.39 0.58 -3.33
CA GLY A 9 -25.18 0.15 -2.17
C GLY A 9 -24.53 -0.93 -1.30
N TYR A 10 -23.26 -1.31 -1.55
CA TYR A 10 -22.54 -2.26 -0.71
C TYR A 10 -21.98 -1.61 0.55
N THR A 11 -21.99 -2.36 1.64
CA THR A 11 -21.48 -1.95 2.95
C THR A 11 -19.96 -2.17 3.05
N SER A 12 -19.33 -1.60 4.08
CA SER A 12 -17.94 -1.95 4.43
C SER A 12 -17.76 -3.42 4.77
N GLN A 13 -18.77 -4.04 5.37
CA GLN A 13 -18.75 -5.47 5.69
C GLN A 13 -18.75 -6.32 4.41
N ASP A 14 -19.51 -5.94 3.38
CA ASP A 14 -19.50 -6.66 2.10
C ASP A 14 -18.12 -6.57 1.43
N VAL A 15 -17.52 -5.37 1.46
CA VAL A 15 -16.22 -5.13 0.83
C VAL A 15 -15.10 -5.85 1.59
N PHE A 16 -14.95 -5.58 2.89
CA PHE A 16 -13.83 -6.07 3.69
C PHE A 16 -14.06 -7.44 4.33
N GLY A 17 -15.30 -7.92 4.41
CA GLY A 17 -15.63 -9.25 4.93
C GLY A 17 -15.78 -10.33 3.86
N ASP A 18 -16.02 -9.96 2.59
CA ASP A 18 -16.17 -10.92 1.48
C ASP A 18 -15.32 -10.50 0.28
N PHE A 19 -15.62 -9.38 -0.38
CA PHE A 19 -15.05 -9.07 -1.70
C PHE A 19 -13.52 -8.99 -1.70
N TYR A 20 -12.94 -8.50 -0.59
CA TYR A 20 -11.50 -8.43 -0.36
C TYR A 20 -10.82 -9.81 -0.41
N PHE A 21 -11.51 -10.86 0.05
CA PHE A 21 -10.99 -12.22 0.18
C PHE A 21 -11.30 -13.13 -1.01
N ARG A 22 -12.04 -12.65 -2.01
CA ARG A 22 -12.32 -13.41 -3.23
C ARG A 22 -11.05 -13.64 -4.04
N GLU A 23 -11.01 -14.75 -4.76
CA GLU A 23 -9.82 -15.22 -5.47
C GLU A 23 -9.34 -14.22 -6.53
N GLU A 24 -10.26 -13.52 -7.20
CA GLU A 24 -9.93 -12.48 -8.19
C GLU A 24 -9.20 -11.31 -7.53
N MET A 25 -9.69 -10.85 -6.38
CA MET A 25 -9.07 -9.74 -5.64
C MET A 25 -7.73 -10.17 -5.03
N ARG A 26 -7.65 -11.39 -4.48
CA ARG A 26 -6.41 -11.94 -3.93
C ARG A 26 -5.33 -12.13 -5.00
N ASN A 27 -5.71 -12.49 -6.23
CA ASN A 27 -4.79 -12.58 -7.36
C ASN A 27 -4.33 -11.19 -7.81
N LEU A 28 -5.23 -10.21 -7.88
CA LEU A 28 -4.87 -8.83 -8.19
C LEU A 28 -3.88 -8.27 -7.15
N MET A 29 -4.20 -8.37 -5.87
CA MET A 29 -3.33 -7.95 -4.78
C MET A 29 -2.00 -8.71 -4.79
N GLY A 30 -2.04 -10.02 -5.01
CA GLY A 30 -0.83 -10.85 -5.15
C GLY A 30 0.08 -10.37 -6.29
N ALA A 31 -0.48 -9.99 -7.43
CA ALA A 31 0.30 -9.46 -8.55
C ALA A 31 0.98 -8.12 -8.20
N PHE A 32 0.29 -7.23 -7.47
CA PHE A 32 0.86 -5.94 -7.05
C PHE A 32 1.84 -6.03 -5.86
N ASN A 33 1.75 -7.10 -5.07
CA ASN A 33 2.62 -7.35 -3.90
C ASN A 33 3.66 -8.45 -4.11
N SER A 34 3.80 -8.96 -5.35
CA SER A 34 4.72 -10.05 -5.64
C SER A 34 6.15 -9.55 -5.86
N PHE A 35 7.10 -10.08 -5.08
CA PHE A 35 8.53 -9.88 -5.31
C PHE A 35 8.98 -10.45 -6.66
N PHE A 36 8.40 -11.58 -7.09
CA PHE A 36 8.68 -12.14 -8.41
C PHE A 36 8.26 -11.19 -9.54
N VAL A 37 7.01 -10.72 -9.54
CA VAL A 37 6.51 -9.75 -10.54
C VAL A 37 7.35 -8.47 -10.53
N ALA A 38 7.67 -7.92 -9.35
CA ALA A 38 8.54 -6.77 -9.23
C ALA A 38 9.92 -7.03 -9.85
N ALA A 39 10.55 -8.18 -9.58
CA ALA A 39 11.83 -8.56 -10.18
C ALA A 39 11.77 -8.68 -11.71
N LEU A 40 10.68 -9.24 -12.26
CA LEU A 40 10.49 -9.34 -13.71
C LEU A 40 10.32 -7.96 -14.36
N ILE A 41 9.56 -7.06 -13.73
CA ILE A 41 9.41 -5.67 -14.18
C ILE A 41 10.76 -4.95 -14.13
N ALA A 42 11.51 -5.10 -13.04
CA ALA A 42 12.84 -4.49 -12.89
C ALA A 42 13.82 -4.99 -13.95
N ALA A 43 13.88 -6.32 -14.17
CA ALA A 43 14.74 -6.91 -15.20
C ALA A 43 14.36 -6.41 -16.60
N THR A 44 13.07 -6.37 -16.92
CA THR A 44 12.58 -5.85 -18.20
C THR A 44 12.94 -4.37 -18.38
N GLY A 45 12.70 -3.56 -17.36
CA GLY A 45 13.06 -2.14 -17.35
C GLY A 45 14.57 -1.92 -17.53
N TRP A 46 15.39 -2.73 -16.87
CA TRP A 46 16.85 -2.66 -16.95
C TRP A 46 17.40 -3.06 -18.33
N LEU A 47 16.87 -4.14 -18.92
CA LEU A 47 17.23 -4.58 -20.27
C LEU A 47 16.83 -3.54 -21.32
N CYS A 48 15.78 -2.77 -21.06
CA CYS A 48 15.28 -1.70 -21.93
C CYS A 48 15.59 -0.28 -21.42
N ARG A 49 16.62 -0.11 -20.57
CA ARG A 49 16.94 1.17 -19.91
C ARG A 49 17.23 2.34 -20.86
N GLU A 50 17.64 2.05 -22.10
CA GLU A 50 17.86 3.06 -23.14
C GLU A 50 16.53 3.62 -23.72
N LYS A 51 15.41 2.93 -23.49
CA LYS A 51 14.08 3.41 -23.87
C LYS A 51 13.54 4.33 -22.77
N TRP A 52 12.73 5.30 -23.17
CA TRP A 52 12.14 6.29 -22.25
C TRP A 52 11.35 5.66 -21.08
N TRP A 53 10.82 4.45 -21.26
CA TRP A 53 10.05 3.72 -20.25
C TRP A 53 10.88 2.74 -19.40
N GLY A 54 12.14 2.47 -19.75
CA GLY A 54 12.96 1.48 -19.05
C GLY A 54 13.21 1.85 -17.59
N TRP A 55 13.71 3.07 -17.34
CA TRP A 55 13.91 3.59 -15.99
C TRP A 55 12.62 3.74 -15.18
N PRO A 56 11.51 4.30 -15.73
CA PRO A 56 10.22 4.28 -15.05
C PRO A 56 9.78 2.90 -14.55
N MET A 57 10.00 1.84 -15.34
CA MET A 57 9.69 0.47 -14.90
C MET A 57 10.58 0.02 -13.73
N VAL A 58 11.88 0.34 -13.76
CA VAL A 58 12.78 0.04 -12.64
C VAL A 58 12.33 0.75 -11.36
N PHE A 59 11.98 2.04 -11.44
CA PHE A 59 11.47 2.79 -10.29
C PHE A 59 10.14 2.23 -9.78
N PHE A 60 9.24 1.85 -10.68
CA PHE A 60 7.97 1.23 -10.31
C PHE A 60 8.19 -0.12 -9.60
N ALA A 61 9.06 -0.98 -10.12
CA ALA A 61 9.42 -2.23 -9.47
C ALA A 61 10.08 -2.05 -8.10
N ALA A 62 10.93 -1.03 -7.96
CA ALA A 62 11.52 -0.67 -6.68
C ALA A 62 10.44 -0.22 -5.68
N ALA A 63 9.48 0.61 -6.11
CA ALA A 63 8.36 1.03 -5.29
C ALA A 63 7.48 -0.15 -4.87
N MET A 64 7.15 -1.06 -5.80
CA MET A 64 6.42 -2.30 -5.49
C MET A 64 7.18 -3.16 -4.47
N THR A 65 8.50 -3.30 -4.61
CA THR A 65 9.32 -4.11 -3.69
C THR A 65 9.35 -3.50 -2.29
N VAL A 66 9.53 -2.18 -2.19
CA VAL A 66 9.52 -1.48 -0.90
C VAL A 66 8.15 -1.63 -0.25
N HIS A 67 7.06 -1.42 -1.00
CA HIS A 67 5.68 -1.61 -0.50
C HIS A 67 5.46 -3.04 0.01
N ALA A 68 5.72 -4.05 -0.80
CA ALA A 68 5.55 -5.45 -0.39
C ALA A 68 6.41 -5.81 0.84
N ALA A 69 7.62 -5.25 0.95
CA ALA A 69 8.50 -5.47 2.10
C ALA A 69 8.01 -4.77 3.37
N THR A 70 7.40 -3.58 3.25
CA THR A 70 6.81 -2.87 4.40
C THR A 70 5.46 -3.45 4.81
N ASP A 71 4.74 -4.08 3.89
CA ASP A 71 3.46 -4.74 4.16
C ASP A 71 3.63 -6.09 4.86
N LEU A 72 4.65 -6.87 4.50
CA LEU A 72 4.97 -8.16 5.13
C LEU A 72 4.82 -8.18 6.67
N PRO A 73 5.44 -7.27 7.44
CA PRO A 73 5.38 -7.30 8.88
C PRO A 73 4.07 -6.77 9.48
N VAL A 74 3.07 -6.34 8.71
CA VAL A 74 1.88 -5.68 9.26
C VAL A 74 0.54 -6.28 8.81
N HIS A 75 0.56 -7.47 8.21
CA HIS A 75 -0.65 -8.21 7.85
C HIS A 75 -0.75 -9.54 8.61
N VAL A 76 -1.83 -9.70 9.36
CA VAL A 76 -2.10 -10.92 10.15
C VAL A 76 -2.95 -11.86 9.31
N ASP A 77 -4.24 -11.56 9.16
CA ASP A 77 -5.22 -12.41 8.47
C ASP A 77 -5.50 -11.98 7.02
N ASP A 78 -4.98 -10.84 6.61
CA ASP A 78 -5.24 -10.18 5.34
C ASP A 78 -3.99 -10.06 4.44
N GLY A 79 -2.96 -10.87 4.71
CA GLY A 79 -1.69 -10.85 3.98
C GLY A 79 -1.80 -11.27 2.51
N HIS A 80 -0.85 -10.80 1.70
CA HIS A 80 -0.81 -11.05 0.26
C HIS A 80 0.11 -12.20 -0.14
N ARG A 81 -0.11 -12.72 -1.35
CA ARG A 81 0.71 -13.77 -1.96
C ARG A 81 1.98 -13.16 -2.58
N HIS A 82 3.00 -12.93 -1.77
CA HIS A 82 4.23 -12.25 -2.20
C HIS A 82 5.08 -13.01 -3.24
N PHE A 83 4.75 -14.27 -3.51
CA PHE A 83 5.40 -15.11 -4.52
C PHE A 83 4.45 -15.57 -5.64
N TRP A 84 3.33 -14.86 -5.82
CA TRP A 84 2.42 -15.08 -6.94
C TRP A 84 3.16 -14.91 -8.30
N PRO A 85 2.84 -15.70 -9.34
CA PRO A 85 1.83 -16.75 -9.41
C PRO A 85 2.34 -18.14 -8.99
N PHE A 86 3.60 -18.29 -8.57
CA PHE A 86 4.20 -19.60 -8.34
C PHE A 86 3.87 -20.19 -6.97
N SER A 87 3.55 -19.36 -5.99
CA SER A 87 3.19 -19.80 -4.66
C SER A 87 2.05 -18.98 -4.10
N SER A 88 1.13 -19.68 -3.42
CA SER A 88 0.05 -19.11 -2.63
C SER A 88 0.48 -18.80 -1.18
N PHE A 89 1.78 -18.91 -0.87
CA PHE A 89 2.32 -18.58 0.45
C PHE A 89 1.94 -17.15 0.85
N VAL A 90 1.39 -17.03 2.04
CA VAL A 90 1.08 -15.78 2.73
C VAL A 90 1.84 -15.81 4.04
N PHE A 91 2.58 -14.74 4.31
CA PHE A 91 3.21 -14.55 5.61
C PHE A 91 2.16 -14.02 6.58
N ASN A 92 1.93 -14.73 7.69
CA ASN A 92 1.05 -14.29 8.77
C ASN A 92 1.92 -13.57 9.80
N SER A 93 1.83 -12.24 9.81
CA SER A 93 2.57 -11.41 10.75
C SER A 93 1.96 -11.49 12.15
N PRO A 94 2.75 -11.36 13.24
CA PRO A 94 2.21 -11.11 14.57
C PRO A 94 1.67 -9.69 14.79
N LEU A 95 1.92 -8.76 13.86
CA LEU A 95 1.45 -7.38 13.93
C LEU A 95 0.46 -7.09 12.81
N SER A 96 -0.57 -6.30 13.12
CA SER A 96 -1.52 -5.76 12.15
C SER A 96 -1.35 -4.26 12.02
N TYR A 97 -1.59 -3.69 10.83
CA TYR A 97 -1.70 -2.25 10.64
C TYR A 97 -3.07 -1.69 11.08
N TRP A 98 -4.08 -2.55 11.26
CA TRP A 98 -5.47 -2.12 11.52
C TRP A 98 -6.12 -2.81 12.73
N ASP A 99 -5.78 -4.06 13.02
CA ASP A 99 -6.37 -4.82 14.12
C ASP A 99 -5.68 -4.49 15.44
N ASN A 100 -6.42 -3.85 16.35
CA ASN A 100 -5.94 -3.48 17.68
C ASN A 100 -5.58 -4.67 18.57
N SER A 101 -6.15 -5.86 18.33
CA SER A 101 -5.76 -7.08 19.04
C SER A 101 -4.34 -7.54 18.67
N HIS A 102 -3.81 -7.04 17.54
CA HIS A 102 -2.47 -7.28 17.02
C HIS A 102 -1.67 -5.97 16.88
N HIS A 103 -1.80 -5.05 17.85
CA HIS A 103 -1.05 -3.79 17.93
C HIS A 103 -1.35 -2.77 16.81
N GLY A 104 -2.48 -2.88 16.09
CA GLY A 104 -2.91 -1.97 15.02
C GLY A 104 -2.83 -0.49 15.37
N GLY A 105 -3.30 -0.09 16.56
CA GLY A 105 -3.21 1.30 17.02
C GLY A 105 -1.77 1.84 17.11
N ILE A 106 -0.80 1.01 17.49
CA ILE A 106 0.61 1.42 17.54
C ILE A 106 1.20 1.46 16.13
N VAL A 107 0.96 0.42 15.34
CA VAL A 107 1.50 0.29 13.97
C VAL A 107 1.00 1.42 13.08
N SER A 108 -0.30 1.73 13.12
CA SER A 108 -0.89 2.84 12.36
C SER A 108 -0.30 4.21 12.72
N VAL A 109 -0.01 4.47 14.00
CA VAL A 109 0.68 5.70 14.43
C VAL A 109 2.10 5.74 13.89
N VAL A 110 2.84 4.63 13.97
CA VAL A 110 4.20 4.53 13.43
C VAL A 110 4.19 4.77 11.91
N GLU A 111 3.26 4.14 11.18
CA GLU A 111 3.08 4.33 9.75
C GLU A 111 2.79 5.81 9.40
N ALA A 112 1.87 6.44 10.11
CA ALA A 112 1.52 7.84 9.90
C ALA A 112 2.71 8.77 10.15
N VAL A 113 3.47 8.54 11.23
CA VAL A 113 4.69 9.33 11.54
C VAL A 113 5.73 9.16 10.44
N LEU A 114 5.98 7.92 9.98
CA LEU A 114 6.92 7.65 8.88
C LEU A 114 6.48 8.35 7.58
N GLY A 115 5.20 8.27 7.24
CA GLY A 115 4.62 8.93 6.07
C GLY A 115 4.79 10.45 6.11
N ILE A 116 4.52 11.08 7.27
CA ILE A 116 4.71 12.52 7.48
C ILE A 116 6.20 12.91 7.37
N ILE A 117 7.10 12.13 7.98
CA ILE A 117 8.55 12.36 7.87
C ILE A 117 8.99 12.31 6.41
N CYS A 118 8.57 11.29 5.65
CA CYS A 118 8.85 11.17 4.22
C CYS A 118 8.35 12.39 3.45
N ALA A 119 7.11 12.84 3.69
CA ALA A 119 6.55 14.02 3.04
C ALA A 119 7.33 15.31 3.38
N ILE A 120 7.77 15.49 4.64
CA ILE A 120 8.60 16.63 5.04
C ILE A 120 9.97 16.59 4.37
N VAL A 121 10.62 15.42 4.31
CA VAL A 121 11.90 15.25 3.63
C VAL A 121 11.78 15.61 2.15
N LEU A 122 10.74 15.13 1.46
CA LEU A 122 10.47 15.46 0.06
C LEU A 122 10.19 16.96 -0.11
N TRP A 123 9.38 17.56 0.75
CA TRP A 123 9.08 19.00 0.73
C TRP A 123 10.35 19.87 0.83
N ARG A 124 11.27 19.48 1.71
CA ARG A 124 12.55 20.19 1.90
C ARG A 124 13.51 19.96 0.74
N ARG A 125 13.53 18.74 0.18
CA ARG A 125 14.46 18.36 -0.89
C ARG A 125 14.10 18.95 -2.24
N PHE A 126 12.80 19.08 -2.51
CA PHE A 126 12.28 19.49 -3.82
C PHE A 126 11.46 20.78 -3.70
N PRO A 127 12.03 21.94 -4.11
CA PRO A 127 11.34 23.22 -4.00
C PRO A 127 10.23 23.44 -5.04
N VAL A 128 9.90 22.42 -5.85
CA VAL A 128 8.94 22.53 -6.95
C VAL A 128 7.51 22.55 -6.40
N THR A 129 6.71 23.53 -6.81
CA THR A 129 5.37 23.79 -6.24
C THR A 129 4.44 22.57 -6.32
N TRP A 130 4.42 21.84 -7.44
CA TRP A 130 3.53 20.67 -7.54
C TRP A 130 3.94 19.54 -6.59
N ILE A 131 5.24 19.32 -6.34
CA ILE A 131 5.72 18.34 -5.36
C ILE A 131 5.30 18.77 -3.95
N ARG A 132 5.41 20.06 -3.65
CA ARG A 132 4.92 20.61 -2.38
C ARG A 132 3.42 20.42 -2.22
N LEU A 133 2.62 20.70 -3.25
CA LEU A 133 1.17 20.45 -3.20
C LEU A 133 0.84 18.98 -2.93
N LEU A 134 1.56 18.04 -3.56
CA LEU A 134 1.40 16.60 -3.29
C LEU A 134 1.81 16.22 -1.86
N CYS A 135 2.90 16.79 -1.34
CA CYS A 135 3.33 16.56 0.03
C CYS A 135 2.33 17.15 1.05
N ALA A 136 1.80 18.36 0.80
CA ALA A 136 0.74 18.94 1.62
C ALA A 136 -0.53 18.07 1.60
N SER A 137 -0.96 17.60 0.43
CA SER A 137 -2.14 16.73 0.35
C SER A 137 -1.93 15.42 1.10
N ALA A 138 -0.73 14.82 1.01
CA ALA A 138 -0.40 13.60 1.74
C ALA A 138 -0.42 13.82 3.26
N ILE A 139 0.22 14.89 3.76
CA ILE A 139 0.21 15.23 5.20
C ILE A 139 -1.22 15.48 5.69
N THR A 140 -2.01 16.23 4.91
CA THR A 140 -3.42 16.47 5.24
C THR A 140 -4.20 15.17 5.32
N ALA A 141 -3.98 14.22 4.39
CA ALA A 141 -4.66 12.92 4.41
C ALA A 141 -4.30 12.10 5.66
N TYR A 142 -3.02 12.07 6.06
CA TYR A 142 -2.56 11.39 7.28
C TYR A 142 -3.18 11.93 8.58
N ILE A 143 -3.69 13.17 8.57
CA ILE A 143 -4.37 13.77 9.73
C ILE A 143 -5.90 13.63 9.59
N ALA A 144 -6.43 13.99 8.42
CA ALA A 144 -7.87 14.09 8.19
C ALA A 144 -8.58 12.73 8.21
N ILE A 145 -7.95 11.69 7.66
CA ILE A 145 -8.57 10.35 7.61
C ILE A 145 -8.72 9.79 9.04
N PRO A 146 -7.66 9.68 9.87
CA PRO A 146 -7.83 9.21 11.25
C PRO A 146 -8.81 10.07 12.05
N ALA A 147 -8.76 11.39 11.91
CA ALA A 147 -9.69 12.30 12.59
C ALA A 147 -11.16 12.03 12.20
N TYR A 148 -11.42 11.74 10.93
CA TYR A 148 -12.75 11.37 10.45
C TYR A 148 -13.23 10.03 11.06
N TRP A 149 -12.37 9.01 11.08
CA TRP A 149 -12.72 7.72 11.69
C TRP A 149 -12.99 7.86 13.20
N ILE A 150 -12.18 8.63 13.92
CA ILE A 150 -12.40 8.93 15.34
C ILE A 150 -13.73 9.67 15.53
N TRP A 151 -14.06 10.66 14.70
CA TRP A 151 -15.32 11.40 14.81
C TRP A 151 -16.55 10.55 14.50
N MET A 152 -16.45 9.63 13.55
CA MET A 152 -17.58 8.81 13.10
C MET A 152 -17.84 7.60 14.00
N PHE A 153 -16.80 7.04 14.63
CA PHE A 153 -16.87 5.76 15.37
C PHE A 153 -16.36 5.83 16.81
N GLY A 154 -15.84 6.97 17.26
CA GLY A 154 -15.35 7.22 18.63
C GLY A 154 -16.35 7.90 19.54
#